data_AF-A0A0A0F5M2-F1
#
_entry.id   AF-A0A0A0F5M2-F1
#
_cell.length_a   1.000
_cell.length_b   1.000
_cell.length_c   1.000
_cell.angle_alpha   90.00
_cell.angle_beta   90.00
_cell.angle_gamma   90.00
#
_symmetry.space_group_name_H-M   'P 1'
#
loop_
_entity.id
_entity.type
_entity.pdbx_description
1 polymer ?
#
loop_
_entity_poly.entity_id
_entity_poly.type
_entity_poly.pdbx_seq_one_letter_code
_entity_poly.pdbx_strand_id
1 'polypeptide(L)'
;MSLEYADRFSLHPGTWRSWQMFPGYFGERMTPYFSPIHIRRVEPLKSGKSLLRLSFFNACYEEGVQDFALELKVLKRATNYLLADLPYDRERSAVIGHIEFSWLERFCPELLRAHPPVSHSSVSLYLDSVFAAR
;
A
#
# COMPACT_ATOMS: atom_id res chain seq x y z
N MET A 1 -19.47 -27.57 8.97
CA MET A 1 -18.09 -27.45 9.49
C MET A 1 -17.58 -26.08 9.06
N SER A 2 -17.67 -25.09 9.94
CA SER A 2 -17.33 -23.69 9.65
C SER A 2 -15.82 -23.57 9.49
N LEU A 3 -15.36 -23.19 8.29
CA LEU A 3 -13.98 -22.77 8.10
C LEU A 3 -13.71 -21.60 9.06
N GLU A 4 -12.77 -21.85 9.96
CA GLU A 4 -12.29 -20.94 10.98
C GLU A 4 -11.96 -19.57 10.37
N TYR A 5 -12.11 -18.53 11.19
CA TYR A 5 -11.65 -17.18 10.88
C TYR A 5 -10.15 -17.20 10.62
N ALA A 6 -9.74 -17.51 9.38
CA ALA A 6 -8.40 -17.23 8.92
C ALA A 6 -8.14 -15.74 9.17
N ASP A 7 -7.07 -15.45 9.90
CA ASP A 7 -6.73 -14.11 10.34
C ASP A 7 -6.78 -13.15 9.15
N ARG A 8 -7.74 -12.22 9.17
CA ARG A 8 -8.02 -11.39 8.00
C ARG A 8 -7.00 -10.27 7.96
N PHE A 9 -6.39 -10.04 6.81
CA PHE A 9 -5.37 -9.00 6.64
C PHE A 9 -5.82 -7.66 7.26
N SER A 10 -4.97 -7.13 8.13
CA SER A 10 -5.17 -5.89 8.88
C SER A 10 -4.09 -4.87 8.54
N LEU A 11 -4.46 -3.59 8.62
CA LEU A 11 -3.55 -2.47 8.46
C LEU A 11 -3.20 -1.93 9.83
N HIS A 12 -1.92 -1.67 10.05
CA HIS A 12 -1.40 -1.15 11.32
C HIS A 12 -0.54 0.09 11.07
N PRO A 13 -0.73 1.18 11.82
CA PRO A 13 0.20 2.32 11.82
C PRO A 13 1.65 1.88 12.08
N GLY A 14 2.61 2.60 11.49
CA GLY A 14 4.04 2.31 11.63
C GLY A 14 4.51 1.08 10.84
N THR A 15 3.76 0.68 9.79
CA THR A 15 4.15 -0.48 8.96
C THR A 15 4.25 -0.11 7.49
N TRP A 16 5.26 -0.65 6.81
CA TRP A 16 5.36 -0.60 5.36
C TRP A 16 4.44 -1.64 4.70
N ARG A 17 3.80 -1.24 3.61
CA ARG A 17 2.89 -2.07 2.81
C ARG A 17 3.13 -1.86 1.33
N SER A 18 2.79 -2.88 0.54
CA SER A 18 2.74 -2.71 -0.91
C SER A 18 1.44 -1.99 -1.27
N TRP A 19 1.52 -1.01 -2.17
CA TRP A 19 0.39 -0.34 -2.77
C TRP A 19 0.40 -0.60 -4.27
N GLN A 20 -0.70 -1.14 -4.79
CA GLN A 20 -0.91 -1.35 -6.22
C GLN A 20 -2.23 -0.69 -6.60
N MET A 21 -2.21 0.25 -7.54
CA MET A 21 -3.40 1.02 -7.93
C MET A 21 -3.70 0.84 -9.42
N PHE A 22 -4.97 0.61 -9.73
CA PHE A 22 -5.48 0.31 -11.06
C PHE A 22 -6.70 1.19 -11.39
N PRO A 23 -6.67 1.96 -12.49
CA PRO A 23 -5.47 2.39 -13.19
C PRO A 23 -4.59 3.26 -12.27
N GLY A 24 -3.28 3.26 -12.50
CA GLY A 24 -2.35 4.10 -11.77
C GLY A 24 -2.31 5.51 -12.35
N TYR A 25 -1.99 5.57 -13.64
CA TYR A 25 -2.00 6.77 -14.45
C TYR A 25 -2.94 6.58 -15.65
N PHE A 26 -3.72 7.61 -15.94
CA PHE A 26 -4.55 7.64 -17.14
C PHE A 26 -3.66 7.92 -18.35
N GLY A 27 -3.78 7.08 -19.37
CA GLY A 27 -3.01 7.12 -20.61
C GLY A 27 -3.47 6.01 -21.54
N GLU A 28 -2.84 5.86 -22.71
CA GLU A 28 -3.29 4.91 -23.76
C GLU A 28 -3.40 3.45 -23.27
N ARG A 29 -2.64 3.06 -22.25
CA ARG A 29 -2.56 1.67 -21.75
C ARG A 29 -2.95 1.49 -20.30
N MET A 30 -3.58 2.47 -19.65
CA MET A 30 -4.05 2.39 -18.25
C MET A 30 -3.07 1.68 -17.30
N THR A 31 -1.82 2.15 -17.27
CA THR A 31 -0.74 1.44 -16.59
C THR A 31 -0.94 1.45 -15.07
N PRO A 32 -0.80 0.31 -14.37
CA PRO A 32 -0.87 0.26 -12.92
C PRO A 32 0.24 1.07 -12.26
N TYR A 33 -0.05 1.59 -11.08
CA TYR A 33 0.94 2.27 -10.24
C TYR A 33 1.31 1.38 -9.07
N PHE A 34 2.61 1.33 -8.76
CA PHE A 34 3.17 0.55 -7.66
C PHE A 34 4.02 1.44 -6.78
N SER A 35 3.81 1.37 -5.47
CA SER A 35 4.73 2.00 -4.52
C SER A 35 4.72 1.32 -3.15
N PRO A 36 5.84 1.35 -2.41
CA PRO A 36 5.83 1.16 -0.97
C PRO A 36 5.09 2.31 -0.29
N ILE A 37 4.18 1.98 0.62
CA ILE A 37 3.53 2.97 1.47
C ILE A 37 3.82 2.71 2.94
N HIS A 38 4.08 3.76 3.71
CA HIS A 38 4.22 3.66 5.16
C HIS A 38 2.93 4.13 5.83
N ILE A 39 2.24 3.23 6.53
CA ILE A 39 0.93 3.52 7.13
C ILE A 39 1.10 4.46 8.31
N ARG A 40 0.47 5.64 8.25
CA ARG A 40 0.47 6.64 9.33
C ARG A 40 -0.72 6.48 10.26
N ARG A 41 -1.91 6.31 9.69
CA ARG A 41 -3.16 6.20 10.46
C ARG A 41 -4.16 5.32 9.72
N VAL A 42 -4.90 4.51 10.47
CA VAL A 42 -6.03 3.71 9.97
C VAL A 42 -7.25 4.06 10.82
N GLU A 43 -8.31 4.54 10.20
CA GLU A 43 -9.51 4.98 10.90
C GLU A 43 -10.77 4.39 10.25
N PRO A 44 -11.38 3.34 10.83
CA PRO A 44 -12.68 2.85 10.38
C PRO A 44 -13.76 3.92 10.61
N LEU A 45 -14.52 4.27 9.57
CA LEU A 45 -15.51 5.37 9.65
C LEU A 45 -16.86 4.96 10.28
N LYS A 46 -16.98 3.72 10.78
CA LYS A 46 -18.16 3.17 11.47
C LYS A 46 -19.51 3.44 10.77
N SER A 47 -19.51 3.59 9.45
CA SER A 47 -20.68 3.96 8.65
C SER A 47 -21.56 2.78 8.22
N GLY A 48 -21.18 1.55 8.57
CA GLY A 48 -21.80 0.32 8.05
C GLY A 48 -21.49 0.02 6.57
N LYS A 49 -20.72 0.88 5.88
CA LYS A 49 -20.42 0.78 4.44
C LYS A 49 -19.02 0.25 4.13
N SER A 50 -18.36 -0.37 5.11
CA SER A 50 -16.97 -0.85 4.99
C SER A 50 -15.96 0.24 4.59
N LEU A 51 -16.18 1.48 5.04
CA LEU A 51 -15.30 2.61 4.77
C LEU A 51 -14.23 2.75 5.86
N LEU A 52 -12.99 3.01 5.43
CA LEU A 52 -11.91 3.44 6.30
C LEU A 52 -11.20 4.65 5.69
N ARG A 53 -10.68 5.52 6.54
CA ARG A 53 -9.72 6.56 6.15
C ARG A 53 -8.31 6.04 6.42
N LEU A 54 -7.48 6.06 5.40
CA LEU A 54 -6.08 5.64 5.44
C LEU A 54 -5.20 6.87 5.22
N SER A 55 -4.33 7.15 6.18
CA SER A 55 -3.24 8.10 5.99
C SER A 55 -1.93 7.35 5.82
N PHE A 56 -1.14 7.71 4.83
CA PHE A 56 0.12 7.03 4.51
C PHE A 56 1.10 7.94 3.81
N PHE A 57 2.39 7.65 3.99
CA PHE A 57 3.47 8.18 3.17
C PHE A 57 3.65 7.29 1.93
N ASN A 58 3.82 7.86 0.76
CA ASN A 58 3.97 7.19 -0.52
C ASN A 58 5.38 7.40 -1.08
N ALA A 59 6.19 6.34 -1.08
CA ALA A 59 7.62 6.43 -1.31
C ALA A 59 8.01 6.77 -2.76
N CYS A 60 7.18 6.40 -3.74
CA CYS A 60 7.47 6.59 -5.17
C CYS A 60 6.54 7.60 -5.83
N TYR A 61 5.94 8.51 -5.07
CA TYR A 61 5.12 9.58 -5.67
C TYR A 61 6.01 10.73 -6.12
N GLU A 62 5.97 11.07 -7.42
CA GLU A 62 6.91 12.01 -8.05
C GLU A 62 6.52 13.50 -7.90
N GLU A 63 5.26 13.84 -7.55
CA GLU A 63 4.79 15.24 -7.58
C GLU A 63 5.02 16.02 -6.27
N GLY A 64 5.97 15.60 -5.43
CA GLY A 64 6.37 16.33 -4.22
C GLY A 64 5.39 16.25 -3.03
N VAL A 65 4.19 15.67 -3.21
CA VAL A 65 3.26 15.34 -2.11
C VAL A 65 3.32 13.84 -1.84
N GLN A 66 4.03 13.45 -0.78
CA GLN A 66 4.16 12.04 -0.41
C GLN A 66 3.19 11.62 0.70
N ASP A 67 2.62 12.56 1.46
CA ASP A 67 1.63 12.26 2.49
C ASP A 67 0.20 12.34 1.94
N PHE A 68 -0.51 11.22 2.03
CA PHE A 68 -1.88 11.07 1.56
C PHE A 68 -2.83 10.77 2.71
N ALA A 69 -4.08 11.21 2.57
CA ALA A 69 -5.20 10.80 3.41
C ALA A 69 -6.41 10.48 2.52
N LEU A 70 -6.65 9.18 2.30
CA LEU A 70 -7.68 8.70 1.36
C LEU A 70 -8.79 7.95 2.10
N GLU A 71 -10.02 8.10 1.63
CA GLU A 71 -11.09 7.19 1.99
C GLU A 71 -11.06 5.96 1.08
N LEU A 72 -11.17 4.78 1.68
CA LEU A 72 -11.15 3.49 1.00
C LEU A 72 -12.41 2.73 1.35
N LYS A 73 -13.09 2.18 0.35
CA LYS A 73 -14.17 1.22 0.54
C LYS A 73 -13.60 -0.19 0.42
N VAL A 74 -13.52 -0.90 1.54
CA VAL A 74 -12.98 -2.25 1.59
C VAL A 74 -13.94 -3.21 0.88
N LEU A 75 -13.47 -3.82 -0.21
CA LEU A 75 -14.21 -4.81 -0.98
C LEU A 75 -13.92 -6.24 -0.50
N LYS A 76 -12.66 -6.52 -0.16
CA LYS A 76 -12.21 -7.84 0.30
C LYS A 76 -11.04 -7.74 1.25
N ARG A 77 -11.03 -8.59 2.28
CA ARG A 77 -9.85 -8.91 3.09
C ARG A 77 -9.49 -10.37 2.84
N ALA A 78 -8.38 -10.60 2.16
CA ALA A 78 -7.77 -11.92 2.04
C ALA A 78 -6.77 -12.10 3.20
N THR A 79 -6.06 -13.23 3.22
CA THR A 79 -5.03 -13.51 4.23
C THR A 79 -3.87 -12.51 4.15
N ASN A 80 -3.43 -12.17 2.93
CA ASN A 80 -2.19 -11.39 2.71
C ASN A 80 -2.41 -10.01 2.06
N TYR A 81 -3.65 -9.65 1.77
CA TYR A 81 -3.98 -8.37 1.14
C TYR A 81 -5.39 -7.89 1.44
N LEU A 82 -5.59 -6.59 1.24
CA LEU A 82 -6.87 -5.90 1.21
C LEU A 82 -7.08 -5.32 -0.18
N LEU A 83 -8.25 -5.58 -0.76
CA LEU A 83 -8.74 -4.93 -1.98
C LEU A 83 -9.72 -3.83 -1.58
N ALA A 84 -9.49 -2.62 -2.08
CA ALA A 84 -10.34 -1.47 -1.85
C ALA A 84 -10.67 -0.74 -3.15
N ASP A 85 -11.87 -0.19 -3.18
CA ASP A 85 -12.30 0.83 -4.12
C ASP A 85 -11.94 2.22 -3.56
N LEU A 86 -11.64 3.18 -4.44
CA LEU A 86 -11.25 4.55 -4.09
C LEU A 86 -12.44 5.48 -4.41
N PRO A 87 -13.33 5.79 -3.45
CA PRO A 87 -14.62 6.43 -3.78
C PRO A 87 -14.52 7.83 -4.40
N TYR A 88 -13.37 8.50 -4.24
CA TYR A 88 -13.11 9.80 -4.85
C TYR A 88 -12.83 9.70 -6.37
N ASP A 89 -12.42 8.53 -6.86
CA ASP A 89 -12.16 8.24 -8.26
C ASP A 89 -12.72 6.85 -8.60
N ARG A 90 -13.96 6.83 -9.12
CA ARG A 90 -14.77 5.61 -9.32
C ARG A 90 -14.17 4.62 -10.31
N GLU A 91 -13.11 4.98 -11.01
CA GLU A 91 -12.42 4.09 -11.92
C GLU A 91 -11.22 3.41 -11.25
N ARG A 92 -10.83 3.84 -10.04
CA ARG A 92 -9.65 3.35 -9.35
C ARG A 92 -9.95 2.36 -8.24
N SER A 93 -9.13 1.32 -8.19
CA SER A 93 -9.05 0.38 -7.09
C SER A 93 -7.61 0.20 -6.65
N ALA A 94 -7.42 -0.16 -5.38
CA ALA A 94 -6.12 -0.46 -4.81
C ALA A 94 -6.07 -1.82 -4.14
N VAL A 95 -4.94 -2.49 -4.31
CA VAL A 95 -4.54 -3.67 -3.53
C VAL A 95 -3.45 -3.23 -2.57
N ILE A 96 -3.71 -3.42 -1.27
CA ILE A 96 -2.76 -3.17 -0.20
C ILE A 96 -2.34 -4.51 0.39
N GLY A 97 -1.05 -4.82 0.38
CA GLY A 97 -0.55 -6.13 0.83
C GLY A 97 0.64 -6.04 1.77
N HIS A 98 1.12 -7.21 2.19
CA HIS A 98 2.49 -7.32 2.70
C HIS A 98 3.48 -6.87 1.63
N ILE A 99 4.60 -6.30 2.07
CA ILE A 99 5.71 -5.94 1.20
C ILE A 99 6.89 -6.83 1.56
N GLU A 100 7.64 -7.23 0.54
CA GLU A 100 8.82 -8.09 0.62
C GLU A 100 9.84 -7.60 -0.40
N PHE A 101 11.11 -7.99 -0.25
CA PHE A 101 12.14 -7.63 -1.24
C PHE A 101 11.78 -8.09 -2.65
N SER A 102 11.23 -9.30 -2.80
CA SER A 102 10.79 -9.81 -4.10
C SER A 102 9.69 -8.97 -4.75
N TRP A 103 8.88 -8.26 -3.95
CA TRP A 103 7.89 -7.31 -4.48
C TRP A 103 8.58 -6.05 -4.99
N LEU A 104 9.56 -5.51 -4.25
CA LEU A 104 10.36 -4.36 -4.67
C LEU A 104 11.16 -4.66 -5.95
N GLU A 105 11.81 -5.82 -6.02
CA GLU A 105 12.55 -6.28 -7.21
C GLU A 105 11.67 -6.30 -8.45
N ARG A 106 10.41 -6.72 -8.29
CA ARG A 106 9.46 -6.85 -9.41
C ARG A 106 8.84 -5.53 -9.83
N PHE A 107 8.47 -4.67 -8.89
CA PHE A 107 7.62 -3.51 -9.17
C PHE A 107 8.30 -2.15 -8.94
N CYS A 108 9.38 -2.11 -8.17
CA CYS A 108 10.17 -0.91 -7.90
C CYS A 108 11.68 -1.18 -8.04
N PRO A 109 12.16 -1.81 -9.14
CA PRO A 109 13.58 -2.17 -9.28
C PRO A 109 14.51 -0.95 -9.22
N GLU A 110 14.03 0.21 -9.70
CA GLU A 110 14.78 1.47 -9.65
C GLU A 110 15.15 1.90 -8.23
N LEU A 111 14.26 1.67 -7.27
CA LEU A 111 14.51 1.95 -5.86
C LEU A 111 15.69 1.14 -5.34
N LEU A 112 15.73 -0.16 -5.68
CA LEU A 112 16.82 -1.05 -5.26
C LEU A 112 18.13 -0.73 -5.99
N ARG A 113 18.08 -0.26 -7.24
CA ARG A 113 19.29 0.18 -7.97
C ARG A 113 19.88 1.45 -7.38
N ALA A 114 19.03 2.43 -7.04
CA ALA A 114 19.46 3.69 -6.44
C ALA A 114 19.93 3.50 -4.99
N HIS A 115 19.31 2.58 -4.25
CA HIS A 115 19.63 2.29 -2.86
C HIS A 115 19.79 0.78 -2.64
N PRO A 116 20.94 0.18 -2.99
CA PRO A 116 21.15 -1.25 -2.81
C PRO A 116 21.04 -1.68 -1.33
N PRO A 117 20.37 -2.80 -1.01
CA PRO A 117 20.27 -3.29 0.37
C PRO A 117 21.63 -3.80 0.87
N VAL A 118 22.18 -3.17 1.92
CA VAL A 118 23.58 -3.41 2.37
C VAL A 118 23.75 -4.47 3.48
N SER A 119 22.66 -5.14 3.92
CA SER A 119 22.66 -6.27 4.88
C SER A 119 21.28 -6.52 5.52
N HIS A 120 20.27 -5.72 5.18
CA HIS A 120 18.95 -5.83 5.80
C HIS A 120 18.27 -7.15 5.46
N SER A 121 18.00 -7.98 6.48
CA SER A 121 17.10 -9.14 6.36
C SER A 121 15.62 -8.74 6.36
N SER A 122 15.32 -7.47 6.68
CA SER A 122 13.96 -6.92 6.76
C SER A 122 13.76 -5.80 5.75
N VAL A 123 12.75 -5.94 4.89
CA VAL A 123 12.35 -4.91 3.94
C VAL A 123 11.89 -3.62 4.64
N SER A 124 11.32 -3.72 5.84
CA SER A 124 10.88 -2.54 6.60
C SER A 124 12.06 -1.71 7.07
N LEU A 125 13.08 -2.33 7.69
CA LEU A 125 14.30 -1.62 8.11
C LEU A 125 15.04 -0.99 6.93
N TYR A 126 15.05 -1.69 5.79
CA TYR A 126 15.58 -1.15 4.54
C TYR A 126 14.82 0.11 4.11
N LEU A 127 13.49 0.05 4.01
CA LEU A 127 12.68 1.20 3.59
C LEU A 127 12.77 2.38 4.58
N ASP A 128 12.85 2.10 5.89
CA ASP A 128 13.10 3.13 6.92
C ASP A 128 14.44 3.83 6.70
N SER A 129 15.50 3.07 6.37
CA SER A 129 16.83 3.64 6.10
C SER A 129 16.86 4.52 4.84
N VAL A 130 16.07 4.18 3.82
CA VAL A 130 16.03 4.92 2.55
C VAL A 130 15.21 6.20 2.67
N PHE A 131 14.03 6.12 3.29
CA PHE A 131 13.07 7.22 3.30
C PHE A 131 13.04 8.01 4.61
N ALA A 132 13.84 7.60 5.61
CA ALA A 132 13.85 8.22 6.94
C ALA A 132 12.44 8.43 7.51
N ALA A 133 11.53 7.48 7.26
CA ALA A 133 10.11 7.60 7.52
C ALA A 133 9.83 7.73 9.02
N ARG A 134 9.91 8.96 9.54
CA ARG A 134 9.46 9.38 10.87
C ARG A 134 7.97 9.55 10.86
#